data_AF-A0AAW2JRD8-F1
#
_entry.id   AF-A0AAW2JRD8-F1
#
_cell.length_a   1.000
_cell.length_b   1.000
_cell.length_c   1.000
_cell.angle_alpha   90.00
_cell.angle_beta   90.00
_cell.angle_gamma   90.00
#
_symmetry.space_group_name_H-M   'P 1'
#
loop_
_entity.id
_entity.type
_entity.pdbx_description
1 polymer ?
#
loop_
_entity_poly.entity_id
_entity_poly.type
_entity_poly.pdbx_seq_one_letter_code
_entity_poly.pdbx_strand_id
1 'polypeptide(L)'
;MASPSSTNTTNIMLAIFEKKTNSLDLYRPLRNFIVINYSEREAQNLEDDLETLKQLRSDVERGGASDSPSARRDLLQNYFKALCAVESRFPISTDADHVNTVSFTWFDAFKTKQKAAQQNIHLEKAAVLFNLGAVHSQMGLSFDRSAVEGRRQASHSFIAAAGAFAFLRDNVAMKASVGSSTTLDVSVECVGMLERLMLAQAQECVYENIP
;
A
#
# COMPACT_ATOMS: atom_id res chain seq x y z
N MET A 1 7.97 22.21 -49.93
CA MET A 1 7.14 22.01 -48.73
C MET A 1 7.34 20.59 -48.26
N ALA A 2 7.93 20.40 -47.09
CA ALA A 2 7.94 19.14 -46.37
C ALA A 2 7.61 19.50 -44.92
N SER A 3 6.45 19.08 -44.44
CA SER A 3 6.07 19.22 -43.05
C SER A 3 7.05 18.39 -42.21
N PRO A 4 7.63 18.93 -41.12
CA PRO A 4 8.44 18.12 -40.23
C PRO A 4 7.52 17.08 -39.59
N SER A 5 7.86 15.80 -39.78
CA SER A 5 7.24 14.71 -39.03
C SER A 5 7.47 14.96 -37.55
N SER A 6 6.41 15.33 -36.82
CA SER A 6 6.43 15.39 -35.37
C SER A 6 6.74 13.99 -34.86
N THR A 7 7.99 13.77 -34.44
CA THR A 7 8.29 12.68 -33.53
C THR A 7 7.42 12.93 -32.30
N ASN A 8 6.35 12.14 -32.13
CA ASN A 8 5.56 12.13 -30.90
C ASN A 8 6.51 11.72 -29.79
N THR A 9 7.15 12.69 -29.13
CA THR A 9 7.81 12.50 -27.86
C THR A 9 6.72 12.23 -26.84
N THR A 10 6.32 10.96 -26.73
CA THR A 10 5.49 10.51 -25.62
C THR A 10 6.29 10.78 -24.35
N ASN A 11 5.82 11.69 -23.51
CA ASN A 11 6.52 12.05 -22.29
C ASN A 11 6.70 10.83 -21.39
N ILE A 12 7.86 10.74 -20.74
CA ILE A 12 8.19 9.60 -19.87
C ILE A 12 7.41 9.77 -18.57
N MET A 13 6.50 8.83 -18.31
CA MET A 13 5.78 8.74 -17.04
C MET A 13 6.55 7.83 -16.07
N LEU A 14 6.40 8.10 -14.77
CA LEU A 14 7.07 7.37 -13.70
C LEU A 14 6.08 6.46 -12.97
N ALA A 15 6.57 5.30 -12.53
CA ALA A 15 5.89 4.43 -11.59
C ALA A 15 6.70 4.29 -10.31
N ILE A 16 5.98 4.04 -9.23
CA ILE A 16 6.55 3.83 -7.91
C ILE A 16 6.75 2.32 -7.69
N PHE A 17 7.88 1.96 -7.11
CA PHE A 17 8.15 0.59 -6.70
C PHE A 17 7.46 0.28 -5.37
N GLU A 18 6.95 -0.94 -5.24
CA GLU A 18 6.39 -1.41 -3.96
C GLU A 18 7.47 -1.50 -2.88
N LYS A 19 7.09 -1.15 -1.65
CA LYS A 19 7.83 -1.47 -0.43
C LYS A 19 7.84 -2.97 -0.22
N LYS A 20 8.87 -3.43 0.48
CA LYS A 20 9.04 -4.83 0.90
C LYS A 20 8.93 -4.96 2.41
N THR A 21 8.58 -6.15 2.87
CA THR A 21 8.41 -6.48 4.28
C THR A 21 9.09 -7.81 4.61
N ASN A 22 9.23 -8.09 5.90
CA ASN A 22 9.63 -9.40 6.41
C ASN A 22 8.40 -10.27 6.67
N SER A 23 8.64 -11.57 6.82
CA SER A 23 7.60 -12.49 7.28
C SER A 23 7.17 -12.18 8.71
N LEU A 24 5.86 -12.22 8.95
CA LEU A 24 5.26 -11.89 10.24
C LEU A 24 4.08 -12.83 10.55
N ASP A 25 4.14 -13.46 11.71
CA ASP A 25 3.02 -14.26 12.23
C ASP A 25 2.05 -13.36 13.02
N LEU A 26 0.89 -13.07 12.41
CA LEU A 26 -0.21 -12.38 13.08
C LEU A 26 -1.19 -13.35 13.76
N TYR A 27 -1.25 -14.59 13.31
CA TYR A 27 -2.25 -15.55 13.78
C TYR A 27 -2.04 -15.88 15.26
N ARG A 28 -0.83 -16.32 15.65
CA ARG A 28 -0.59 -16.79 17.03
C ARG A 28 -0.77 -15.69 18.07
N PRO A 29 -0.21 -14.47 17.89
CA PRO A 29 -0.37 -13.41 18.88
C PRO A 29 -1.82 -12.97 19.07
N LEU A 30 -2.58 -12.84 17.98
CA LEU A 30 -3.98 -12.42 18.04
C LEU A 30 -4.88 -13.52 18.63
N ARG A 31 -4.65 -14.79 18.27
CA ARG A 31 -5.37 -15.92 18.88
C ARG A 31 -5.12 -15.98 20.38
N ASN A 32 -3.85 -15.91 20.79
CA ASN A 32 -3.48 -15.94 22.21
C ASN A 32 -4.13 -14.79 22.99
N PHE A 33 -4.19 -13.60 22.41
CA PHE A 33 -4.90 -12.47 23.03
C PHE A 33 -6.39 -12.76 23.25
N ILE A 34 -7.07 -13.40 22.28
CA ILE A 34 -8.48 -13.78 22.43
C ILE A 34 -8.65 -14.81 23.55
N VAL A 35 -7.78 -15.82 23.60
CA VAL A 35 -7.85 -16.88 24.63
C VAL A 35 -7.69 -16.28 26.03
N ILE A 36 -6.70 -15.40 26.21
CA ILE A 36 -6.38 -14.81 27.52
C ILE A 36 -7.48 -13.85 27.99
N ASN A 37 -8.00 -13.00 27.09
CA ASN A 37 -8.93 -11.93 27.47
C ASN A 37 -10.41 -12.31 27.39
N TYR A 38 -10.75 -13.36 26.62
CA TYR A 38 -12.13 -13.78 26.40
C TYR A 38 -12.34 -15.25 26.73
N SER A 39 -11.94 -16.18 25.84
CA SER A 39 -11.96 -17.63 26.08
C SER A 39 -11.37 -18.42 24.91
N GLU A 40 -11.04 -19.69 25.15
CA GLU A 40 -10.68 -20.66 24.07
C GLU A 40 -11.81 -20.87 23.07
N ARG A 41 -13.07 -20.85 23.52
CA ARG A 41 -14.24 -21.02 22.66
C ARG A 41 -14.37 -19.85 21.67
N GLU A 42 -14.17 -18.62 22.13
CA GLU A 42 -14.21 -17.45 21.26
C GLU A 42 -13.06 -17.45 20.25
N ALA A 43 -11.86 -17.88 20.67
CA ALA A 43 -10.74 -18.05 19.76
C ALA A 43 -11.07 -19.07 18.65
N GLN A 44 -11.71 -20.18 19.00
CA GLN A 44 -12.14 -21.20 18.03
C GLN A 44 -13.23 -20.68 17.07
N ASN A 45 -14.13 -19.82 17.52
CA ASN A 45 -15.16 -19.21 16.68
C ASN A 45 -14.58 -18.24 15.63
N LEU A 46 -13.40 -17.66 15.90
CA LEU A 46 -12.72 -16.69 15.04
C LEU A 46 -11.56 -17.31 14.23
N GLU A 47 -11.42 -18.64 14.28
CA GLU A 47 -10.31 -19.37 13.68
C GLU A 47 -10.19 -19.11 12.16
N ASP A 48 -11.32 -19.16 11.43
CA ASP A 48 -11.36 -18.93 9.99
C ASP A 48 -10.96 -17.48 9.61
N ASP A 49 -11.37 -16.50 10.42
CA ASP A 49 -11.02 -15.09 10.21
C ASP A 49 -9.51 -14.86 10.45
N LEU A 50 -8.96 -15.48 11.50
CA LEU A 50 -7.53 -15.41 11.81
C LEU A 50 -6.68 -16.08 10.73
N GLU A 51 -7.12 -17.22 10.19
CA GLU A 51 -6.40 -17.84 9.07
C GLU A 51 -6.52 -17.05 7.77
N THR A 52 -7.68 -16.45 7.51
CA THR A 52 -7.85 -15.52 6.39
C THR A 52 -6.87 -14.35 6.49
N LEU A 53 -6.72 -13.75 7.68
CA LEU A 53 -5.76 -12.67 7.93
C LEU A 53 -4.31 -13.14 7.69
N LYS A 54 -3.95 -14.33 8.17
CA LYS A 54 -2.62 -14.91 7.96
C LYS A 54 -2.34 -15.16 6.49
N GLN A 55 -3.31 -15.70 5.74
CA GLN A 55 -3.19 -15.92 4.31
C GLN A 55 -3.02 -14.60 3.54
N LEU A 56 -3.87 -13.60 3.81
CA LEU A 56 -3.76 -12.27 3.22
C LEU A 56 -2.38 -11.66 3.47
N ARG A 57 -1.86 -11.77 4.69
CA ARG A 57 -0.52 -11.26 5.02
C ARG A 57 0.57 -12.01 4.25
N SER A 58 0.51 -13.34 4.22
CA SER A 58 1.46 -14.16 3.45
C SER A 58 1.47 -13.81 1.96
N ASP A 59 0.30 -13.53 1.38
CA ASP A 59 0.19 -13.11 -0.01
C ASP A 59 0.78 -11.70 -0.23
N VAL A 60 0.61 -10.79 0.74
CA VAL A 60 1.24 -9.47 0.70
C VAL A 60 2.78 -9.57 0.74
N GLU A 61 3.33 -10.45 1.58
CA GLU A 61 4.77 -10.73 1.73
C GLU A 61 5.45 -11.20 0.45
N ARG A 62 4.76 -12.08 -0.30
CA ARG A 62 5.26 -12.68 -1.54
C ARG A 62 5.59 -11.62 -2.61
N GLY A 63 4.93 -10.46 -2.54
CA GLY A 63 5.04 -9.38 -3.53
C GLY A 63 4.25 -9.66 -4.81
N GLY A 64 4.21 -8.68 -5.72
CA GLY A 64 3.42 -8.72 -6.96
C GLY A 64 4.08 -9.41 -8.17
N ALA A 65 5.16 -10.18 -8.00
CA ALA A 65 5.93 -10.69 -9.14
C ALA A 65 5.23 -11.78 -9.99
N SER A 66 4.24 -12.49 -9.42
CA SER A 66 3.51 -13.57 -10.08
C SER A 66 2.08 -13.20 -10.47
N ASP A 67 1.57 -12.08 -9.98
CA ASP A 67 0.15 -11.77 -10.01
C ASP A 67 -0.15 -10.63 -10.98
N SER A 68 -1.35 -10.63 -11.56
CA SER A 68 -1.79 -9.47 -12.35
C SER A 68 -1.87 -8.23 -11.44
N PRO A 69 -1.57 -7.02 -11.95
CA PRO A 69 -1.67 -5.79 -11.17
C PRO A 69 -3.05 -5.58 -10.52
N SER A 70 -4.12 -6.04 -11.17
CA SER A 70 -5.48 -5.96 -10.62
C SER A 70 -5.68 -6.91 -9.43
N ALA A 71 -5.18 -8.14 -9.50
CA ALA A 71 -5.22 -9.07 -8.38
C ALA A 71 -4.38 -8.55 -7.19
N ARG A 72 -3.20 -7.97 -7.48
CA ARG A 72 -2.36 -7.34 -6.46
C ARG A 72 -3.06 -6.16 -5.78
N ARG A 73 -3.77 -5.32 -6.53
CA ARG A 73 -4.61 -4.22 -6.00
C ARG A 73 -5.68 -4.77 -5.06
N ASP A 74 -6.43 -5.78 -5.49
CA ASP A 74 -7.55 -6.34 -4.72
C ASP A 74 -7.08 -6.98 -3.41
N LEU A 75 -5.96 -7.70 -3.46
CA LEU A 75 -5.28 -8.24 -2.28
C LEU A 75 -4.92 -7.13 -1.27
N LEU A 76 -4.26 -6.07 -1.73
CA LEU A 76 -3.86 -4.96 -0.85
C LEU A 76 -5.07 -4.25 -0.22
N GLN A 77 -6.15 -4.06 -0.99
CA GLN A 77 -7.41 -3.48 -0.47
C GLN A 77 -8.07 -4.38 0.58
N ASN A 78 -8.13 -5.69 0.34
CA ASN A 78 -8.73 -6.64 1.27
C ASN A 78 -7.91 -6.75 2.56
N TYR A 79 -6.59 -6.81 2.43
CA TYR A 79 -5.70 -6.82 3.59
C TYR A 79 -5.78 -5.51 4.38
N PHE A 80 -5.85 -4.34 3.72
CA PHE A 80 -6.05 -3.06 4.40
C PHE A 80 -7.35 -3.01 5.22
N LYS A 81 -8.46 -3.53 4.66
CA LYS A 81 -9.73 -3.66 5.40
C LYS A 81 -9.59 -4.55 6.63
N ALA A 82 -8.90 -5.68 6.49
CA ALA A 82 -8.62 -6.58 7.60
C ALA A 82 -7.79 -5.87 8.70
N LEU A 83 -6.76 -5.10 8.32
CA LEU A 83 -5.98 -4.30 9.27
C LEU A 83 -6.82 -3.26 10.00
N CYS A 84 -7.78 -2.61 9.34
CA CYS A 84 -8.72 -1.70 10.02
C CYS A 84 -9.57 -2.44 11.06
N ALA A 85 -10.03 -3.65 10.76
CA ALA A 85 -10.76 -4.47 11.72
C ALA A 85 -9.86 -4.88 12.91
N VAL A 86 -8.62 -5.28 12.63
CA VAL A 86 -7.62 -5.63 13.68
C VAL A 86 -7.35 -4.43 14.58
N GLU A 87 -7.07 -3.25 14.02
CA GLU A 87 -6.83 -2.02 14.80
C GLU A 87 -7.97 -1.71 15.76
N SER A 88 -9.22 -1.94 15.35
CA SER A 88 -10.40 -1.66 16.18
C SER A 88 -10.62 -2.66 17.33
N ARG A 89 -9.96 -3.83 17.30
CA ARG A 89 -10.23 -4.95 18.23
C ARG A 89 -9.03 -5.35 19.07
N PHE A 90 -7.82 -5.13 18.57
CA PHE A 90 -6.58 -5.56 19.20
C PHE A 90 -5.69 -4.37 19.50
N PRO A 91 -5.46 -4.06 20.78
CA PRO A 91 -4.46 -3.08 21.13
C PRO A 91 -3.06 -3.69 20.85
N ILE A 92 -2.30 -3.05 19.96
CA ILE A 92 -0.93 -3.46 19.61
C ILE A 92 0.00 -2.32 20.02
N SER A 93 0.78 -2.55 21.07
CA SER A 93 1.84 -1.65 21.56
C SER A 93 2.88 -2.44 22.35
N THR A 94 3.83 -1.74 22.97
CA THR A 94 4.82 -2.30 23.90
C THR A 94 4.23 -2.69 25.27
N ASP A 95 2.97 -2.34 25.56
CA ASP A 95 2.37 -2.54 26.88
C ASP A 95 2.14 -4.03 27.18
N ALA A 96 2.26 -4.42 28.46
CA ALA A 96 2.21 -5.83 28.87
C ALA A 96 0.87 -6.50 28.55
N ASP A 97 -0.24 -5.76 28.68
CA ASP A 97 -1.60 -6.25 28.46
C ASP A 97 -2.05 -6.19 26.99
N HIS A 98 -1.20 -5.67 26.11
CA HIS A 98 -1.45 -5.56 24.67
C HIS A 98 -0.83 -6.73 23.90
N VAL A 99 -1.12 -6.81 22.60
CA VAL A 99 -0.45 -7.75 21.68
C VAL A 99 0.97 -7.25 21.40
N ASN A 100 1.87 -7.43 22.37
CA ASN A 100 3.21 -6.86 22.40
C ASN A 100 4.31 -7.75 21.80
N THR A 101 3.95 -8.89 21.20
CA THR A 101 4.89 -9.76 20.50
C THR A 101 4.95 -9.48 19.00
N VAL A 102 4.06 -8.63 18.49
CA VAL A 102 3.98 -8.26 17.07
C VAL A 102 4.88 -7.06 16.80
N SER A 103 5.70 -7.14 15.75
CA SER A 103 6.53 -6.04 15.28
C SER A 103 6.52 -6.02 13.75
N PHE A 104 5.94 -4.97 13.18
CA PHE A 104 5.83 -4.78 11.74
C PHE A 104 7.13 -4.20 11.21
N THR A 105 7.75 -4.82 10.20
CA THR A 105 8.99 -4.35 9.59
C THR A 105 8.80 -4.07 8.11
N TRP A 106 9.14 -2.86 7.65
CA TRP A 106 9.07 -2.47 6.24
C TRP A 106 10.34 -1.74 5.80
N PHE A 107 10.75 -2.01 4.57
CA PHE A 107 11.89 -1.36 3.93
C PHE A 107 11.44 -0.10 3.18
N ASP A 108 12.28 0.94 3.21
CA ASP A 108 12.04 2.17 2.44
C ASP A 108 12.05 1.87 0.93
N ALA A 109 11.05 2.37 0.20
CA ALA A 109 10.87 2.13 -1.22
C ALA A 109 12.00 2.71 -2.09
N PHE A 110 12.61 3.81 -1.65
CA PHE A 110 13.64 4.54 -2.40
C PHE A 110 15.05 4.21 -1.88
N LYS A 111 15.19 4.01 -0.57
CA LYS A 111 16.43 3.66 0.12
C LYS A 111 16.33 2.25 0.69
N THR A 112 16.33 1.23 -0.17
CA THR A 112 16.06 -0.18 0.19
C THR A 112 16.92 -0.80 1.30
N LYS A 113 18.04 -0.17 1.69
CA LYS A 113 18.87 -0.55 2.84
C LYS A 113 18.32 -0.05 4.19
N GLN A 114 17.42 0.93 4.17
CA GLN A 114 16.76 1.50 5.34
C GLN A 114 15.45 0.78 5.60
N LYS A 115 15.11 0.62 6.89
CA LYS A 115 13.87 -0.02 7.32
C LYS A 115 13.32 0.64 8.58
N ALA A 116 12.02 0.56 8.76
CA ALA A 116 11.34 0.82 10.03
C ALA A 116 10.83 -0.50 10.60
N ALA A 117 10.89 -0.62 11.92
CA ALA A 117 10.27 -1.68 12.69
C ALA A 117 9.48 -1.06 13.85
N GLN A 118 8.19 -1.37 13.95
CA GLN A 118 7.32 -0.81 14.97
C GLN A 118 6.32 -1.85 15.50
N GLN A 119 6.05 -1.79 16.80
CA GLN A 119 4.95 -2.52 17.43
C GLN A 119 3.66 -1.68 17.36
N ASN A 120 3.33 -1.26 16.14
CA ASN A 120 2.23 -0.37 15.85
C ASN A 120 1.68 -0.72 14.46
N ILE A 121 0.38 -1.02 14.40
CA ILE A 121 -0.31 -1.41 13.16
C ILE A 121 -0.31 -0.30 12.10
N HIS A 122 -0.12 0.96 12.50
CA HIS A 122 -0.11 2.08 11.56
C HIS A 122 1.03 2.02 10.55
N LEU A 123 2.19 1.45 10.91
CA LEU A 123 3.29 1.24 9.95
C LEU A 123 2.88 0.24 8.86
N GLU A 124 2.23 -0.86 9.25
CA GLU A 124 1.71 -1.86 8.32
C GLU A 124 0.66 -1.25 7.39
N LYS A 125 -0.32 -0.53 7.94
CA LYS A 125 -1.35 0.17 7.16
C LYS A 125 -0.76 1.20 6.19
N ALA A 126 0.26 1.95 6.63
CA ALA A 126 0.93 2.93 5.80
C ALA A 126 1.62 2.28 4.60
N ALA A 127 2.36 1.19 4.84
CA ALA A 127 3.06 0.49 3.77
C ALA A 127 2.12 -0.19 2.78
N VAL A 128 1.00 -0.76 3.25
CA VAL A 128 -0.02 -1.36 2.38
C VAL A 128 -0.67 -0.30 1.47
N LEU A 129 -1.02 0.87 2.02
CA LEU A 129 -1.54 1.98 1.21
C LEU A 129 -0.51 2.53 0.22
N PHE A 130 0.76 2.61 0.64
CA PHE A 130 1.85 3.00 -0.25
C PHE A 130 1.95 2.03 -1.43
N ASN A 131 1.93 0.72 -1.17
CA ASN A 131 1.97 -0.30 -2.22
C ASN A 131 0.73 -0.27 -3.11
N LEU A 132 -0.44 0.08 -2.57
CA LEU A 132 -1.65 0.27 -3.37
C LEU A 132 -1.49 1.42 -4.36
N GLY A 133 -0.93 2.56 -3.91
CA GLY A 133 -0.56 3.67 -4.80
C GLY A 133 0.49 3.26 -5.84
N ALA A 134 1.50 2.50 -5.44
CA ALA A 134 2.53 1.99 -6.33
C ALA A 134 1.96 1.09 -7.44
N VAL A 135 1.11 0.12 -7.09
CA VAL A 135 0.46 -0.78 -8.05
C VAL A 135 -0.41 0.01 -9.04
N HIS A 136 -1.20 0.98 -8.55
CA HIS A 136 -1.97 1.84 -9.45
C HIS A 136 -1.08 2.66 -10.40
N SER A 137 0.07 3.17 -9.94
CA SER A 137 1.02 3.87 -10.82
C SER A 137 1.59 2.96 -11.91
N GLN A 138 1.89 1.69 -11.57
CA GLN A 138 2.38 0.69 -12.53
C GLN A 138 1.30 0.29 -13.54
N MET A 139 0.05 0.15 -13.09
CA MET A 139 -1.10 -0.04 -13.97
C MET A 139 -1.21 1.12 -14.97
N GLY A 140 -1.02 2.36 -14.52
CA GLY A 140 -1.03 3.55 -15.37
C GLY A 140 -0.01 3.47 -16.52
N LEU A 141 1.19 2.97 -16.25
CA LEU A 141 2.22 2.75 -17.28
C LEU A 141 1.95 1.58 -18.22
N SER A 142 1.13 0.61 -17.80
CA SER A 142 0.89 -0.59 -18.61
C SER A 142 -0.07 -0.39 -19.78
N PHE A 143 -0.80 0.73 -19.82
CA PHE A 143 -1.76 1.03 -20.87
C PHE A 143 -1.13 1.72 -22.08
N ASP A 144 -1.62 1.37 -23.28
CA ASP A 144 -1.18 1.99 -24.53
C ASP A 144 -1.73 3.41 -24.69
N ARG A 145 -0.88 4.40 -24.43
CA ARG A 145 -1.23 5.82 -24.55
C ARG A 145 -1.30 6.33 -25.99
N SER A 146 -1.04 5.51 -27.00
CA SER A 146 -1.31 5.89 -28.40
C SER A 146 -2.82 5.92 -28.69
N ALA A 147 -3.59 5.08 -28.00
CA ALA A 147 -5.04 4.99 -28.11
C ALA A 147 -5.76 5.87 -27.08
N VAL A 148 -6.89 6.49 -27.49
CA VAL A 148 -7.74 7.33 -26.61
C VAL A 148 -8.17 6.56 -25.35
N GLU A 149 -8.61 5.31 -25.50
CA GLU A 149 -9.03 4.49 -24.36
C GLU A 149 -7.86 4.15 -23.42
N GLY A 150 -6.68 3.86 -23.96
CA GLY A 150 -5.51 3.59 -23.12
C GLY A 150 -5.05 4.82 -22.35
N ARG A 151 -5.13 6.03 -22.94
CA ARG A 151 -4.91 7.29 -22.21
C ARG A 151 -5.93 7.50 -21.09
N ARG A 152 -7.21 7.23 -21.35
CA ARG A 152 -8.27 7.33 -20.33
C ARG A 152 -8.03 6.36 -19.17
N GLN A 153 -7.68 5.10 -19.48
CA GLN A 153 -7.35 4.08 -18.48
C GLN A 153 -6.10 4.44 -17.68
N ALA A 154 -5.04 4.93 -18.34
CA ALA A 154 -3.84 5.41 -17.68
C ALA A 154 -4.13 6.57 -16.72
N SER A 155 -4.91 7.56 -17.17
CA SER A 155 -5.34 8.70 -16.35
C SER A 155 -6.10 8.24 -15.10
N HIS A 156 -7.09 7.34 -15.25
CA HIS A 156 -7.83 6.79 -14.12
C HIS A 156 -6.94 6.04 -13.11
N SER A 157 -5.95 5.28 -13.60
CA SER A 157 -4.99 4.60 -12.74
C SER A 157 -4.10 5.57 -11.97
N PHE A 158 -3.62 6.65 -12.60
CA PHE A 158 -2.85 7.68 -11.89
C PHE A 158 -3.71 8.47 -10.89
N ILE A 159 -4.98 8.74 -11.19
CA ILE A 159 -5.92 9.34 -10.22
C ILE A 159 -6.12 8.41 -9.02
N ALA A 160 -6.27 7.10 -9.26
CA ALA A 160 -6.39 6.12 -8.19
C ALA A 160 -5.12 6.03 -7.33
N ALA A 161 -3.94 6.10 -7.95
CA ALA A 161 -2.66 6.16 -7.24
C ALA A 161 -2.56 7.41 -6.37
N ALA A 162 -2.94 8.58 -6.92
CA ALA A 162 -3.00 9.83 -6.18
C ALA A 162 -3.95 9.73 -4.98
N GLY A 163 -5.13 9.13 -5.17
CA GLY A 163 -6.11 8.91 -4.10
C GLY A 163 -5.58 8.02 -2.98
N ALA A 164 -4.83 6.96 -3.29
CA ALA A 164 -4.18 6.12 -2.28
C ALA A 164 -3.12 6.90 -1.48
N PHE A 165 -2.28 7.69 -2.14
CA PHE A 165 -1.28 8.53 -1.47
C PHE A 165 -1.91 9.67 -0.64
N ALA A 166 -2.97 10.29 -1.13
CA ALA A 166 -3.74 11.30 -0.40
C ALA A 166 -4.37 10.71 0.87
N PHE A 167 -5.01 9.54 0.75
CA PHE A 167 -5.60 8.86 1.90
C PHE A 167 -4.53 8.48 2.94
N LEU A 168 -3.37 7.98 2.49
CA LEU A 168 -2.22 7.71 3.35
C LEU A 168 -1.76 8.98 4.08
N ARG A 169 -1.55 10.08 3.34
CA ARG A 169 -1.13 11.38 3.87
C ARG A 169 -2.05 11.86 4.99
N ASP A 170 -3.35 11.87 4.71
CA ASP A 170 -4.33 12.55 5.54
C ASP A 170 -4.76 11.72 6.76
N ASN A 171 -4.64 10.39 6.70
CA ASN A 171 -5.23 9.50 7.72
C ASN A 171 -4.24 8.61 8.47
N VAL A 172 -3.08 8.26 7.87
CA VAL A 172 -2.24 7.17 8.38
C VAL A 172 -0.78 7.59 8.59
N ALA A 173 -0.21 8.44 7.72
CA ALA A 173 1.21 8.80 7.73
C ALA A 173 1.68 9.38 9.09
N MET A 174 0.90 10.30 9.68
CA MET A 174 1.23 10.87 10.98
C MET A 174 1.23 9.81 12.08
N LYS A 175 0.26 8.89 12.09
CA LYS A 175 0.18 7.80 13.10
C LYS A 175 1.30 6.77 12.94
N ALA A 176 1.73 6.52 11.70
CA ALA A 176 2.87 5.67 11.41
C ALA A 176 4.21 6.31 11.83
N SER A 177 4.26 7.63 12.03
CA SER A 177 5.47 8.33 12.47
C SER A 177 5.70 8.28 13.99
N VAL A 178 4.68 7.92 14.78
CA VAL A 178 4.67 7.95 16.26
C VAL A 178 5.47 6.78 16.88
N GLY A 179 6.13 5.93 16.09
CA GLY A 179 6.93 4.80 16.57
C GLY A 179 8.42 5.08 16.80
N SER A 180 9.14 4.06 17.26
CA SER A 180 10.59 4.11 17.56
C SER A 180 11.50 4.23 16.34
N SER A 181 10.98 3.99 15.13
CA SER A 181 11.72 4.13 13.87
C SER A 181 10.77 4.43 12.71
N THR A 182 11.17 5.24 11.74
CA THR A 182 10.34 5.58 10.58
C THR A 182 11.17 5.61 9.30
N THR A 183 10.53 5.46 8.15
CA THR A 183 11.14 5.64 6.82
C THR A 183 10.55 6.87 6.15
N LEU A 184 11.37 7.57 5.36
CA LEU A 184 10.97 8.88 4.79
C LEU A 184 9.91 8.72 3.70
N ASP A 185 9.88 7.58 3.02
CA ASP A 185 8.96 7.29 1.94
C ASP A 185 7.46 7.32 2.34
N VAL A 186 7.16 7.09 3.62
CA VAL A 186 5.79 7.15 4.16
C VAL A 186 5.50 8.44 4.96
N SER A 187 6.43 9.41 4.94
CA SER A 187 6.20 10.72 5.59
C SER A 187 5.13 11.51 4.85
N VAL A 188 4.41 12.39 5.58
CA VAL A 188 3.34 13.26 5.03
C VAL A 188 3.82 14.04 3.81
N GLU A 189 5.04 14.57 3.87
CA GLU A 189 5.66 15.35 2.80
C GLU A 189 5.96 14.47 1.58
N CYS A 190 6.53 13.29 1.79
CA CYS A 190 6.89 12.38 0.71
C CYS A 190 5.63 11.87 0.00
N VAL A 191 4.63 11.38 0.74
CA VAL A 191 3.40 10.88 0.13
C VAL A 191 2.59 12.00 -0.52
N GLY A 192 2.62 13.21 0.02
CA GLY A 192 2.02 14.39 -0.63
C GLY A 192 2.75 14.83 -1.90
N MET A 193 4.04 14.60 -2.01
CA MET A 193 4.78 14.77 -3.26
C MET A 193 4.36 13.69 -4.29
N LEU A 194 4.27 12.42 -3.87
CA LEU A 194 3.84 11.32 -4.74
C LEU A 194 2.42 11.51 -5.27
N GLU A 195 1.49 11.96 -4.44
CA GLU A 195 0.14 12.34 -4.86
C GLU A 195 0.15 13.38 -5.99
N ARG A 196 0.90 14.48 -5.81
CA ARG A 196 1.00 15.54 -6.83
C ARG A 196 1.66 15.04 -8.11
N LEU A 197 2.67 14.18 -8.01
CA LEU A 197 3.29 13.54 -9.17
C LEU A 197 2.27 12.69 -9.95
N MET A 198 1.47 11.87 -9.25
CA MET A 198 0.44 11.06 -9.89
C MET A 198 -0.65 11.92 -10.54
N LEU A 199 -1.10 13.01 -9.89
CA LEU A 199 -2.06 13.95 -10.49
C LEU A 199 -1.49 14.63 -11.74
N ALA A 200 -0.21 15.02 -11.72
CA ALA A 200 0.44 15.60 -12.89
C ALA A 200 0.46 14.62 -14.08
N GLN A 201 0.81 13.36 -13.84
CA GLN A 201 0.78 12.31 -14.88
C GLN A 201 -0.64 12.00 -15.37
N ALA A 202 -1.64 12.05 -14.48
CA ALA A 202 -3.04 11.91 -14.88
C ALA A 202 -3.49 13.04 -15.81
N GLN A 203 -3.08 14.28 -15.51
CA GLN A 203 -3.39 15.46 -16.30
C GLN A 203 -2.70 15.43 -17.67
N GLU A 204 -1.48 14.91 -17.72
CA GLU A 204 -0.74 14.70 -18.97
C GLU A 204 -1.47 13.74 -19.91
N CYS A 205 -2.00 12.62 -19.40
CA CYS A 205 -2.85 11.71 -20.18
C CYS A 205 -4.10 12.40 -20.76
N VAL A 206 -4.66 13.38 -20.04
CA VAL A 206 -5.84 14.14 -20.49
C VAL A 206 -5.43 15.18 -21.53
N TYR A 207 -4.30 15.85 -21.35
CA TYR A 207 -3.78 16.81 -22.33
C TYR A 207 -3.50 16.14 -23.69
N GLU A 208 -2.93 14.93 -23.69
CA GLU A 208 -2.72 14.12 -24.89
C GLU A 208 -4.04 13.67 -25.57
N ASN A 209 -5.20 13.82 -24.92
CA ASN A 209 -6.52 13.59 -25.54
C ASN A 209 -7.09 14.83 -26.25
N ILE A 210 -6.50 16.01 -26.08
CA ILE A 210 -6.95 17.24 -26.72
C ILE A 210 -6.36 17.28 -28.15
N PRO A 211 -7.19 17.42 -29.20
CA PRO A 211 -6.74 17.41 -30.60
C PRO A 211 -5.90 18.63 -31.00
#